data_AF-A0A662JF02-F1
#
_entry.id   AF-A0A662JF02-F1
#
_cell.length_a   1.000
_cell.length_b   1.000
_cell.length_c   1.000
_cell.angle_alpha   90.00
_cell.angle_beta   90.00
_cell.angle_gamma   90.00
#
_symmetry.space_group_name_H-M   'P 1'
#
loop_
_entity.id
_entity.type
_entity.pdbx_description
1 polymer ?
#
loop_
_entity_poly.entity_id
_entity_poly.type
_entity_poly.pdbx_seq_one_letter_code
_entity_poly.pdbx_strand_id
1 'polypeptide(L)'
;MVVLVCFVGHDYQRIIDGVNHWRAREPLENIYLVYDRKRDKYGYASKLNAKDLSEVLAFAGQRPELVGVNPQSYEDVFASLYGILRREVDERGRRVLVDATSTTKEAYGAVVTVSLMFPNVSIYVVPPAERGWYVPEPDTPGFEEWFHRVRSVRGLMPQEIYLPGFRLERPSEDEERVLLALEMHGGKTDSIKTLIKWCNEDPNNPAIKNRYSRLIDRLVAKGILVEGPAAKTKPVHLTSFGLVLAKALKTYYGQGYETHTLSSAILPTLK
;
A
#
# COMPACT_ATOMS: atom_id res chain seq x y z
N MET A 1 -13.34 -11.72 -1.61
CA MET A 1 -14.21 -10.65 -2.15
C MET A 1 -13.60 -9.32 -1.77
N VAL A 2 -13.57 -8.38 -2.72
CA VAL A 2 -12.83 -7.12 -2.60
C VAL A 2 -13.76 -5.93 -2.73
N VAL A 3 -13.52 -4.91 -1.93
CA VAL A 3 -14.14 -3.59 -2.04
C VAL A 3 -13.11 -2.59 -2.52
N LEU A 4 -13.50 -1.73 -3.47
CA LEU A 4 -12.68 -0.61 -3.90
C LEU A 4 -13.18 0.67 -3.23
N VAL A 5 -12.26 1.50 -2.75
CA VAL A 5 -12.56 2.86 -2.30
C VAL A 5 -11.79 3.83 -3.18
N CYS A 6 -12.48 4.52 -4.08
CA CYS A 6 -11.86 5.38 -5.07
C CYS A 6 -12.04 6.85 -4.71
N PHE A 7 -10.94 7.56 -4.42
CA PHE A 7 -10.97 9.01 -4.31
C PHE A 7 -11.13 9.64 -5.69
N VAL A 8 -12.09 10.53 -5.83
CA VAL A 8 -12.48 11.13 -7.10
C VAL A 8 -11.99 12.57 -7.15
N GLY A 9 -11.05 12.84 -8.06
CA GLY A 9 -10.64 14.19 -8.44
C GLY A 9 -10.87 14.41 -9.92
N HIS A 10 -9.84 14.87 -10.63
CA HIS A 10 -9.90 15.09 -12.09
C HIS A 10 -9.44 13.87 -12.92
N ASP A 11 -8.87 12.84 -12.28
CA ASP A 11 -8.27 11.67 -12.92
C ASP A 11 -9.27 10.59 -13.35
N TYR A 12 -10.35 10.99 -14.02
CA TYR A 12 -11.49 10.14 -14.37
C TYR A 12 -11.11 8.79 -15.02
N GLN A 13 -10.35 8.82 -16.14
CA GLN A 13 -9.97 7.59 -16.85
C GLN A 13 -9.03 6.71 -16.01
N ARG A 14 -8.16 7.29 -15.17
CA ARG A 14 -7.24 6.53 -14.32
C ARG A 14 -7.98 5.73 -13.24
N ILE A 15 -9.07 6.28 -12.70
CA ILE A 15 -9.95 5.54 -11.78
C ILE A 15 -10.57 4.34 -12.50
N ILE A 16 -11.07 4.52 -13.73
CA ILE A 16 -11.61 3.42 -14.54
C ILE A 16 -10.54 2.36 -14.81
N ASP A 17 -9.34 2.77 -15.19
CA ASP A 17 -8.23 1.87 -15.49
C ASP A 17 -7.82 1.06 -14.22
N GLY A 18 -7.78 1.71 -13.06
CA GLY A 18 -7.53 1.05 -11.76
C GLY A 18 -8.61 0.05 -11.37
N VAL A 19 -9.88 0.44 -11.47
CA VAL A 19 -11.01 -0.46 -11.19
C VAL A 19 -11.00 -1.66 -12.11
N ASN A 20 -10.78 -1.47 -13.42
CA ASN A 20 -10.71 -2.56 -14.40
C ASN A 20 -9.54 -3.51 -14.12
N HIS A 21 -8.38 -2.97 -13.73
CA HIS A 21 -7.22 -3.77 -13.36
C HIS A 21 -7.54 -4.75 -12.23
N TRP A 22 -8.18 -4.26 -11.15
CA TRP A 22 -8.52 -5.07 -9.99
C TRP A 22 -9.71 -6.00 -10.25
N ARG A 23 -10.73 -5.53 -10.98
CA ARG A 23 -11.88 -6.34 -11.39
C ARG A 23 -11.48 -7.59 -12.18
N ALA A 24 -10.43 -7.50 -12.99
CA ALA A 24 -9.92 -8.63 -13.75
C ALA A 24 -9.20 -9.70 -12.89
N ARG A 25 -8.86 -9.38 -11.63
CA ARG A 25 -8.04 -10.22 -10.74
C ARG A 25 -8.80 -10.70 -9.51
N GLU A 26 -9.77 -9.93 -9.06
CA GLU A 26 -10.44 -10.10 -7.78
C GLU A 26 -11.96 -10.02 -7.94
N PRO A 27 -12.74 -10.85 -7.23
CA PRO A 27 -14.20 -10.74 -7.22
C PRO A 27 -14.61 -9.47 -6.46
N LEU A 28 -14.99 -8.43 -7.22
CA LEU A 28 -15.47 -7.16 -6.67
C LEU A 28 -16.87 -7.30 -6.12
N GLU A 29 -17.04 -6.73 -4.94
CA GLU A 29 -18.28 -6.79 -4.16
C GLU A 29 -18.94 -5.41 -4.02
N ASN A 30 -18.15 -4.35 -3.92
CA ASN A 30 -18.65 -2.99 -3.86
C ASN A 30 -17.58 -1.97 -4.30
N ILE A 31 -18.02 -0.78 -4.69
CA ILE A 31 -17.16 0.37 -4.99
C ILE A 31 -17.70 1.59 -4.22
N TYR A 32 -16.85 2.23 -3.44
CA TYR A 32 -17.09 3.55 -2.86
C TYR A 32 -16.44 4.62 -3.74
N LEU A 33 -17.18 5.66 -4.10
CA LEU A 33 -16.64 6.86 -4.77
C LEU A 33 -16.60 8.00 -3.76
N VAL A 34 -15.40 8.32 -3.28
CA VAL A 34 -15.16 9.38 -2.29
C VAL A 34 -14.88 10.69 -3.04
N TYR A 35 -15.81 11.63 -3.02
CA TYR A 35 -15.76 12.85 -3.83
C TYR A 35 -15.68 14.12 -2.99
N ASP A 36 -15.14 15.19 -3.58
CA ASP A 36 -15.02 16.49 -2.94
C ASP A 36 -16.39 17.21 -2.91
N ARG A 37 -16.97 17.33 -1.72
CA ARG A 37 -18.28 17.97 -1.51
C ARG A 37 -18.21 19.50 -1.48
N LYS A 38 -17.02 20.11 -1.49
CA LYS A 38 -16.87 21.57 -1.42
C LYS A 38 -17.55 22.26 -2.60
N ARG A 39 -17.86 23.54 -2.40
CA ARG A 39 -18.45 24.43 -3.40
C ARG A 39 -17.37 25.30 -4.05
N ASP A 40 -16.31 24.65 -4.54
CA ASP A 40 -15.23 25.28 -5.30
C ASP A 40 -15.02 24.55 -6.65
N LYS A 41 -14.08 25.02 -7.46
CA LYS A 41 -13.79 24.43 -8.78
C LYS A 41 -13.36 22.97 -8.74
N TYR A 42 -12.64 22.57 -7.69
CA TYR A 42 -12.19 21.18 -7.52
C TYR A 42 -13.35 20.29 -7.10
N GLY A 43 -14.17 20.75 -6.15
CA GLY A 43 -15.42 20.09 -5.76
C GLY A 43 -16.39 19.93 -6.92
N TYR A 44 -16.53 20.96 -7.77
CA TYR A 44 -17.37 20.88 -8.97
C TYR A 44 -16.92 19.77 -9.93
N ALA A 45 -15.64 19.77 -10.31
CA ALA A 45 -15.06 18.74 -11.18
C ALA A 45 -15.18 17.33 -10.57
N SER A 46 -14.90 17.19 -9.27
CA SER A 46 -14.99 15.92 -8.54
C SER A 46 -16.43 15.37 -8.51
N LYS A 47 -17.43 16.21 -8.22
CA LYS A 47 -18.85 15.80 -8.21
C LYS A 47 -19.33 15.35 -9.59
N LEU A 48 -18.94 16.07 -10.65
CA LEU A 48 -19.30 15.70 -12.02
C LEU A 48 -18.68 14.35 -12.39
N ASN A 49 -17.40 14.16 -12.09
CA ASN A 49 -16.73 12.87 -12.30
C ASN A 49 -17.34 11.74 -11.46
N ALA A 50 -17.70 11.99 -10.19
CA ALA A 50 -18.29 10.96 -9.34
C ALA A 50 -19.65 10.49 -9.85
N LYS A 51 -20.45 11.41 -10.40
CA LYS A 51 -21.73 11.08 -11.05
C LYS A 51 -21.51 10.21 -12.28
N ASP A 52 -20.64 10.63 -13.19
CA ASP A 52 -20.34 9.91 -14.43
C ASP A 52 -19.72 8.52 -14.13
N LEU A 53 -18.81 8.44 -13.16
CA LEU A 53 -18.21 7.18 -12.70
C LEU A 53 -19.24 6.24 -12.06
N SER A 54 -20.24 6.77 -11.34
CA SER A 54 -21.32 5.95 -10.76
C SER A 54 -22.11 5.20 -11.83
N GLU A 55 -22.25 5.79 -13.02
CA GLU A 55 -22.91 5.15 -14.16
C GLU A 55 -21.99 4.15 -14.86
N VAL A 56 -20.75 4.55 -15.17
CA VAL A 56 -19.80 3.71 -15.92
C VAL A 56 -19.31 2.50 -15.11
N LEU A 57 -19.17 2.64 -13.79
CA LEU A 57 -18.68 1.59 -12.91
C LEU A 57 -19.80 0.75 -12.29
N ALA A 58 -21.06 0.95 -12.70
CA ALA A 58 -22.15 0.09 -12.27
C ALA A 58 -21.92 -1.35 -12.76
N PHE A 59 -22.11 -2.33 -11.87
CA PHE A 59 -21.94 -3.75 -12.19
C PHE A 59 -22.93 -4.59 -11.38
N ALA A 60 -23.32 -5.75 -11.92
CA ALA A 60 -24.21 -6.70 -11.23
C ALA A 60 -25.50 -6.07 -10.64
N GLY A 61 -26.05 -5.04 -11.30
CA GLY A 61 -27.24 -4.33 -10.84
C GLY A 61 -27.01 -3.38 -9.65
N GLN A 62 -25.76 -3.23 -9.20
CA GLN A 62 -25.36 -2.31 -8.14
C GLN A 62 -24.60 -1.11 -8.72
N ARG A 63 -24.83 0.06 -8.12
CA ARG A 63 -24.08 1.29 -8.41
C ARG A 63 -23.08 1.54 -7.28
N PRO A 64 -21.94 2.18 -7.58
CA PRO A 64 -21.03 2.63 -6.54
C PRO A 64 -21.71 3.52 -5.48
N GLU A 65 -21.32 3.37 -4.22
CA GLU A 65 -21.76 4.22 -3.11
C GLU A 65 -21.02 5.56 -3.14
N LEU A 66 -21.75 6.68 -3.21
CA LEU A 66 -21.17 8.02 -3.23
C LEU A 66 -20.96 8.54 -1.80
N VAL A 67 -19.73 8.97 -1.48
CA VAL A 67 -19.36 9.49 -0.16
C VAL A 67 -18.73 10.88 -0.31
N GLY A 68 -19.46 11.91 0.10
CA GLY A 68 -18.98 13.30 0.01
C GLY A 68 -18.12 13.70 1.21
N VAL A 69 -16.89 14.14 0.95
CA VAL A 69 -15.92 14.60 1.97
C VAL A 69 -15.33 15.96 1.59
N ASN A 70 -14.75 16.67 2.56
CA ASN A 70 -13.79 17.73 2.29
C ASN A 70 -12.38 17.11 2.25
N PRO A 71 -11.76 16.94 1.06
CA PRO A 71 -10.46 16.28 0.94
C PRO A 71 -9.32 17.08 1.57
N GLN A 72 -9.49 18.39 1.79
CA GLN A 72 -8.51 19.23 2.48
C GLN A 72 -8.68 19.21 4.01
N SER A 73 -9.64 18.45 4.53
CA SER A 73 -9.79 18.19 5.96
C SER A 73 -9.33 16.76 6.26
N TYR A 74 -8.19 16.63 6.94
CA TYR A 74 -7.70 15.35 7.42
C TYR A 74 -8.77 14.61 8.25
N GLU A 75 -9.42 15.31 9.18
CA GLU A 75 -10.41 14.72 10.09
C GLU A 75 -11.64 14.18 9.36
N ASP A 76 -12.16 14.90 8.37
CA ASP A 76 -13.35 14.51 7.61
C ASP A 76 -13.07 13.27 6.75
N VAL A 77 -11.91 13.24 6.08
CA VAL A 77 -11.45 12.07 5.31
C VAL A 77 -11.23 10.89 6.23
N PHE A 78 -10.55 11.11 7.36
CA PHE A 78 -10.26 10.06 8.34
C PHE A 78 -11.55 9.44 8.89
N ALA A 79 -12.49 10.26 9.36
CA ALA A 79 -13.75 9.79 9.92
C ALA A 79 -14.60 9.02 8.89
N SER A 80 -14.68 9.54 7.67
CA SER A 80 -15.43 8.91 6.58
C SER A 80 -14.83 7.57 6.18
N LEU A 81 -13.51 7.52 5.98
CA LEU A 81 -12.82 6.30 5.60
C LEU A 81 -12.81 5.27 6.74
N TYR A 82 -12.64 5.69 7.99
CA TYR A 82 -12.77 4.82 9.16
C TYR A 82 -14.13 4.11 9.18
N GLY A 83 -15.22 4.84 8.92
CA GLY A 83 -16.56 4.27 8.85
C GLY A 83 -16.72 3.23 7.74
N ILE A 84 -16.13 3.47 6.55
CA ILE A 84 -16.10 2.50 5.45
C ILE A 84 -15.29 1.26 5.84
N LEU A 85 -14.07 1.45 6.34
CA LEU A 85 -13.17 0.35 6.66
C LEU A 85 -13.70 -0.52 7.81
N ARG A 86 -14.24 0.08 8.86
CA ARG A 86 -14.86 -0.68 9.96
C ARG A 86 -16.02 -1.57 9.47
N ARG A 87 -16.86 -1.04 8.59
CA ARG A 87 -17.97 -1.79 8.00
C ARG A 87 -17.48 -2.92 7.09
N GLU A 88 -16.55 -2.64 6.19
CA GLU A 88 -16.14 -3.63 5.20
C GLU A 88 -15.15 -4.66 5.74
N VAL A 89 -14.20 -4.24 6.59
CA VAL A 89 -13.17 -5.11 7.14
C VAL A 89 -13.68 -5.85 8.37
N ASP A 90 -14.11 -5.15 9.42
CA ASP A 90 -14.43 -5.78 10.71
C ASP A 90 -15.80 -6.46 10.69
N GLU A 91 -16.83 -5.76 10.19
CA GLU A 91 -18.20 -6.27 10.20
C GLU A 91 -18.48 -7.27 9.08
N ARG A 92 -17.80 -7.12 7.93
CA ARG A 92 -18.04 -7.94 6.72
C ARG A 92 -16.88 -8.85 6.32
N GLY A 93 -15.70 -8.71 6.93
CA GLY A 93 -14.54 -9.57 6.66
C GLY A 93 -13.95 -9.43 5.25
N ARG A 94 -14.16 -8.29 4.57
CA ARG A 94 -13.73 -8.05 3.19
C ARG A 94 -12.34 -7.41 3.12
N ARG A 95 -11.63 -7.69 2.03
CA ARG A 95 -10.40 -6.96 1.68
C ARG A 95 -10.79 -5.62 1.06
N VAL A 96 -10.11 -4.54 1.44
CA VAL A 96 -10.34 -3.21 0.88
C VAL A 96 -9.09 -2.74 0.13
N LEU A 97 -9.28 -2.24 -1.09
CA LEU A 97 -8.25 -1.56 -1.87
C LEU A 97 -8.62 -0.08 -2.00
N VAL A 98 -7.78 0.79 -1.47
CA VAL A 98 -7.99 2.24 -1.49
C VAL A 98 -7.18 2.84 -2.65
N ASP A 99 -7.88 3.46 -3.60
CA ASP A 99 -7.28 4.25 -4.67
C ASP A 99 -6.94 5.65 -4.17
N ALA A 100 -5.65 5.91 -3.97
CA ALA A 100 -5.13 7.20 -3.55
C ALA A 100 -4.70 8.09 -4.73
N THR A 101 -5.14 7.77 -5.96
CA THR A 101 -4.73 8.48 -7.18
C THR A 101 -5.05 9.98 -7.15
N SER A 102 -6.28 10.33 -6.75
CA SER A 102 -6.77 11.72 -6.78
C SER A 102 -6.86 12.37 -5.40
N THR A 103 -6.05 11.93 -4.43
CA THR A 103 -6.04 12.52 -3.09
C THR A 103 -5.26 13.83 -3.05
N THR A 104 -5.73 14.79 -2.26
CA THR A 104 -4.89 15.89 -1.74
C THR A 104 -3.86 15.33 -0.76
N LYS A 105 -2.92 16.18 -0.31
CA LYS A 105 -1.89 15.76 0.66
C LYS A 105 -2.51 15.39 2.01
N GLU A 106 -3.51 16.14 2.45
CA GLU A 106 -4.24 15.90 3.70
C GLU A 106 -5.03 14.58 3.63
N ALA A 107 -5.75 14.35 2.53
CA ALA A 107 -6.47 13.11 2.31
C ALA A 107 -5.52 11.91 2.22
N TYR A 108 -4.38 12.04 1.53
CA TYR A 108 -3.38 10.98 1.45
C TYR A 108 -2.85 10.60 2.82
N GLY A 109 -2.55 11.59 3.68
CA GLY A 109 -2.16 11.36 5.07
C GLY A 109 -3.22 10.58 5.84
N ALA A 110 -4.48 10.99 5.75
CA ALA A 110 -5.60 10.31 6.40
C ALA A 110 -5.76 8.87 5.90
N VAL A 111 -5.67 8.64 4.58
CA VAL A 111 -5.76 7.33 3.93
C VAL A 111 -4.68 6.39 4.45
N VAL A 112 -3.42 6.83 4.50
CA VAL A 112 -2.32 6.01 5.02
C VAL A 112 -2.54 5.69 6.50
N THR A 113 -2.83 6.69 7.33
CA THR A 113 -2.95 6.50 8.77
C THR A 113 -4.12 5.59 9.13
N VAL A 114 -5.29 5.77 8.52
CA VAL A 114 -6.45 4.94 8.84
C VAL A 114 -6.30 3.52 8.29
N SER A 115 -5.68 3.34 7.12
CA SER A 115 -5.45 2.00 6.54
C SER A 115 -4.56 1.14 7.43
N LEU A 116 -3.59 1.74 8.14
CA LEU A 116 -2.73 1.04 9.09
C LEU A 116 -3.48 0.47 10.31
N MET A 117 -4.69 0.95 10.58
CA MET A 117 -5.50 0.48 11.71
C MET A 117 -6.27 -0.81 11.41
N PHE A 118 -6.38 -1.20 10.13
CA PHE A 118 -7.21 -2.32 9.71
C PHE A 118 -6.39 -3.39 8.99
N PRO A 119 -6.60 -4.68 9.30
CA PRO A 119 -6.03 -5.75 8.50
C PRO A 119 -6.63 -5.76 7.10
N ASN A 120 -5.93 -6.35 6.13
CA ASN A 120 -6.44 -6.57 4.76
C ASN A 120 -6.87 -5.29 4.02
N VAL A 121 -6.27 -4.15 4.37
CA VAL A 121 -6.38 -2.91 3.62
C VAL A 121 -5.08 -2.68 2.85
N SER A 122 -5.19 -2.45 1.54
CA SER A 122 -4.06 -2.07 0.70
C SER A 122 -4.37 -0.72 0.05
N ILE A 123 -3.34 0.10 -0.16
CA ILE A 123 -3.48 1.38 -0.86
C ILE A 123 -2.77 1.23 -2.21
N TYR A 124 -3.32 1.80 -3.26
CA TYR A 124 -2.64 1.88 -4.54
C TYR A 124 -2.82 3.25 -5.19
N VAL A 125 -1.95 3.55 -6.14
CA VAL A 125 -2.07 4.69 -7.04
C VAL A 125 -1.99 4.19 -8.48
N VAL A 126 -2.66 4.85 -9.40
CA VAL A 126 -2.61 4.54 -10.84
C VAL A 126 -1.80 5.65 -11.51
N PRO A 127 -0.47 5.51 -11.72
CA PRO A 127 0.34 6.61 -12.26
C PRO A 127 -0.16 7.06 -13.63
N PRO A 128 -0.07 8.35 -13.98
CA PRO A 128 -0.54 8.80 -15.28
C PRO A 128 0.49 8.47 -16.37
N ALA A 129 0.02 8.17 -17.59
CA ALA A 129 0.89 8.04 -18.76
C ALA A 129 1.56 9.37 -19.14
N GLU A 130 0.94 10.50 -18.78
CA GLU A 130 1.41 11.86 -19.04
C GLU A 130 1.31 12.72 -17.76
N ARG A 131 2.35 13.51 -17.45
CA ARG A 131 2.37 14.33 -16.21
C ARG A 131 1.50 15.59 -16.36
N GLY A 132 0.77 15.92 -15.29
CA GLY A 132 -0.31 16.90 -15.27
C GLY A 132 0.07 18.38 -15.34
N TRP A 133 -0.98 19.21 -15.43
CA TRP A 133 -1.00 20.65 -15.78
C TRP A 133 -1.85 21.47 -14.80
N TYR A 134 -1.80 22.81 -14.93
CA TYR A 134 -2.62 23.79 -14.20
C TYR A 134 -4.15 23.60 -14.40
N VAL A 135 -4.96 23.90 -13.37
CA VAL A 135 -6.44 23.77 -13.38
C VAL A 135 -7.12 25.14 -13.58
N PRO A 136 -7.80 25.37 -14.73
CA PRO A 136 -8.51 26.62 -15.02
C PRO A 136 -9.80 26.80 -14.19
N GLU A 137 -10.37 28.00 -14.20
CA GLU A 137 -11.65 28.31 -13.53
C GLU A 137 -12.86 27.75 -14.32
N PRO A 138 -13.91 27.22 -13.67
CA PRO A 138 -15.01 26.52 -14.35
C PRO A 138 -15.79 27.35 -15.37
N ASP A 139 -15.89 28.66 -15.16
CA ASP A 139 -16.61 29.61 -16.01
C ASP A 139 -15.75 30.21 -17.13
N THR A 140 -14.49 29.76 -17.28
CA THR A 140 -13.59 30.29 -18.31
C THR A 140 -13.64 29.52 -19.64
N PRO A 141 -13.51 30.22 -20.79
CA PRO A 141 -13.31 29.57 -22.08
C PRO A 141 -12.01 28.76 -22.05
N GLY A 142 -12.13 27.45 -21.93
CA GLY A 142 -10.99 26.53 -21.81
C GLY A 142 -11.15 25.48 -20.71
N PHE A 143 -12.07 25.66 -19.76
CA PHE A 143 -12.34 24.64 -18.74
C PHE A 143 -12.81 23.32 -19.36
N GLU A 144 -13.79 23.35 -20.26
CA GLU A 144 -14.33 22.14 -20.91
C GLU A 144 -13.26 21.38 -21.69
N GLU A 145 -12.46 22.09 -22.50
CA GLU A 145 -11.37 21.48 -23.27
C GLU A 145 -10.32 20.85 -22.34
N TRP A 146 -9.90 21.60 -21.32
CA TRP A 146 -8.98 21.10 -20.30
C TRP A 146 -9.56 19.87 -19.58
N PHE A 147 -10.83 19.92 -19.19
CA PHE A 147 -11.51 18.88 -18.43
C PHE A 147 -11.61 17.59 -19.26
N HIS A 148 -12.03 17.68 -20.52
CA HIS A 148 -12.05 16.53 -21.44
C HIS A 148 -10.64 15.95 -21.66
N ARG A 149 -9.63 16.82 -21.82
CA ARG A 149 -8.24 16.36 -22.02
C ARG A 149 -7.73 15.62 -20.78
N VAL A 150 -7.79 16.22 -19.60
CA VAL A 150 -7.25 15.63 -18.37
C VAL A 150 -7.99 14.34 -17.99
N ARG A 151 -9.31 14.29 -18.22
CA ARG A 151 -10.13 13.11 -17.95
C ARG A 151 -9.78 11.91 -18.82
N SER A 152 -9.17 12.12 -19.99
CA SER A 152 -8.84 11.06 -20.95
C SER A 152 -7.43 10.48 -20.77
N VAL A 153 -6.60 11.08 -19.91
CA VAL A 153 -5.25 10.59 -19.62
C VAL A 153 -5.32 9.18 -19.05
N ARG A 154 -4.68 8.24 -19.74
CA ARG A 154 -4.63 6.82 -19.35
C ARG A 154 -3.78 6.61 -18.11
N GLY A 155 -4.18 5.62 -17.32
CA GLY A 155 -3.39 5.07 -16.24
C GLY A 155 -2.34 4.07 -16.74
N LEU A 156 -1.17 4.12 -16.13
CA LEU A 156 -0.20 3.01 -16.15
C LEU A 156 -0.64 1.91 -15.16
N MET A 157 0.17 0.86 -15.04
CA MET A 157 -0.09 -0.23 -14.10
C MET A 157 -0.24 0.32 -12.66
N PRO A 158 -1.32 -0.05 -11.93
CA PRO A 158 -1.47 0.31 -10.53
C PRO A 158 -0.24 -0.08 -9.71
N GLN A 159 0.18 0.82 -8.82
CA GLN A 159 1.30 0.63 -7.91
C GLN A 159 0.77 0.62 -6.49
N GLU A 160 0.97 -0.50 -5.79
CA GLU A 160 0.62 -0.59 -4.37
C GLU A 160 1.62 0.21 -3.52
N ILE A 161 1.08 0.93 -2.54
CA ILE A 161 1.84 1.54 -1.46
C ILE A 161 1.91 0.50 -0.34
N TYR A 162 3.10 -0.07 -0.18
CA TYR A 162 3.31 -1.11 0.82
C TYR A 162 3.27 -0.53 2.23
N LEU A 163 2.25 -0.92 2.97
CA LEU A 163 2.10 -0.58 4.37
C LEU A 163 2.81 -1.61 5.24
N PRO A 164 3.41 -1.20 6.38
CA PRO A 164 3.72 -2.12 7.45
C PRO A 164 2.44 -2.82 7.92
N GLY A 165 2.59 -3.96 8.59
CA GLY A 165 1.46 -4.61 9.25
C GLY A 165 0.95 -3.80 10.45
N PHE A 166 0.49 -4.52 11.47
CA PHE A 166 -0.26 -3.94 12.60
C PHE A 166 0.50 -2.90 13.45
N ARG A 167 1.84 -2.77 13.33
CA ARG A 167 2.63 -1.80 14.08
C ARG A 167 3.83 -1.27 13.29
N LEU A 168 3.95 0.06 13.26
CA LEU A 168 5.14 0.81 12.85
C LEU A 168 6.20 0.75 13.96
N GLU A 169 6.76 -0.42 14.23
CA GLU A 169 7.93 -0.57 15.10
C GLU A 169 9.19 -0.70 14.26
N ARG A 170 10.23 0.09 14.59
CA ARG A 170 11.55 -0.08 13.98
C ARG A 170 12.08 -1.48 14.32
N PRO A 171 12.70 -2.20 13.37
CA PRO A 171 13.39 -3.44 13.69
C PRO A 171 14.55 -3.18 14.68
N SER A 172 14.82 -4.11 15.59
CA SER A 172 16.05 -4.10 16.39
C SER A 172 17.26 -4.46 15.51
N GLU A 173 18.50 -4.21 15.95
CA GLU A 173 19.71 -4.58 15.17
C GLU A 173 19.74 -6.07 14.77
N ASP A 174 19.36 -6.97 15.68
CA ASP A 174 19.23 -8.40 15.38
C ASP A 174 18.15 -8.70 14.32
N GLU A 175 17.09 -7.91 14.28
CA GLU A 175 16.01 -8.04 13.29
C GLU A 175 16.49 -7.46 11.94
N GLU A 176 17.18 -6.32 11.93
CA GLU A 176 17.80 -5.73 10.74
C GLU A 176 18.79 -6.73 10.10
N ARG A 177 19.60 -7.44 10.91
CA ARG A 177 20.51 -8.51 10.45
C ARG A 177 19.78 -9.63 9.71
N VAL A 178 18.65 -10.08 10.24
CA VAL A 178 17.80 -11.11 9.61
C VAL A 178 17.23 -10.61 8.28
N LEU A 179 16.75 -9.37 8.23
CA LEU A 179 16.17 -8.78 7.02
C LEU A 179 17.21 -8.62 5.91
N LEU A 180 18.42 -8.17 6.24
CA LEU A 180 19.53 -8.06 5.31
C LEU A 180 19.94 -9.44 4.76
N ALA A 181 20.07 -10.45 5.63
CA ALA A 181 20.39 -11.81 5.21
C ALA A 181 19.35 -12.36 4.23
N LEU A 182 18.07 -12.14 4.50
CA LEU A 182 16.97 -12.53 3.60
C LEU A 182 17.06 -11.78 2.27
N GLU A 183 17.25 -10.46 2.25
CA GLU A 183 17.35 -9.67 1.00
C GLU A 183 18.48 -10.16 0.10
N MET A 184 19.66 -10.40 0.68
CA MET A 184 20.82 -10.91 -0.05
C MET A 184 20.58 -12.27 -0.70
N HIS A 185 19.61 -13.04 -0.19
CA HIS A 185 19.27 -14.38 -0.66
C HIS A 185 17.89 -14.43 -1.33
N GLY A 186 17.44 -13.32 -1.93
CA GLY A 186 16.23 -13.26 -2.74
C GLY A 186 14.92 -13.17 -1.93
N GLY A 187 15.01 -12.74 -0.68
CA GLY A 187 13.89 -12.42 0.20
C GLY A 187 13.15 -13.61 0.80
N LYS A 188 13.73 -14.82 0.73
CA LYS A 188 13.10 -16.05 1.22
C LYS A 188 14.10 -17.07 1.73
N THR A 189 13.65 -17.94 2.63
CA THR A 189 14.43 -19.08 3.12
C THR A 189 13.54 -20.28 3.40
N ASP A 190 14.07 -21.48 3.22
CA ASP A 190 13.32 -22.72 3.43
C ASP A 190 13.27 -23.12 4.91
N SER A 191 14.17 -22.57 5.75
CA SER A 191 14.20 -22.87 7.18
C SER A 191 14.96 -21.83 8.01
N ILE A 192 14.61 -21.76 9.30
CA ILE A 192 15.34 -20.98 10.31
C ILE A 192 16.82 -21.35 10.37
N LYS A 193 17.16 -22.64 10.21
CA LYS A 193 18.57 -23.09 10.23
C LYS A 193 19.39 -22.49 9.10
N THR A 194 18.79 -22.35 7.92
CA THR A 194 19.44 -21.73 6.76
C THR A 194 19.70 -20.25 7.03
N LEU A 195 18.70 -19.55 7.60
CA LEU A 195 18.84 -18.16 7.99
C LEU A 195 19.96 -17.94 9.04
N ILE A 196 20.03 -18.79 10.06
CA ILE A 196 21.10 -18.73 11.08
C ILE A 196 22.49 -18.84 10.42
N LYS A 197 22.63 -19.72 9.43
CA LYS A 197 23.89 -19.87 8.67
C LYS A 197 24.24 -18.62 7.87
N TRP A 198 23.27 -17.99 7.21
CA TRP A 198 23.51 -16.73 6.48
C TRP A 198 23.93 -15.60 7.40
N CYS A 199 23.46 -15.63 8.64
CA CYS A 199 23.92 -14.72 9.67
C CYS A 199 25.24 -15.16 10.31
N ASN A 200 25.95 -16.17 9.81
CA ASN A 200 27.24 -16.66 10.34
C ASN A 200 27.20 -17.07 11.83
N GLU A 201 26.13 -17.76 12.22
CA GLU A 201 25.96 -18.31 13.57
C GLU A 201 25.76 -19.83 13.53
N ASP A 202 25.91 -20.52 14.67
CA ASP A 202 25.77 -21.99 14.73
C ASP A 202 24.29 -22.41 14.73
N PRO A 203 23.79 -23.04 13.64
CA PRO A 203 22.41 -23.51 13.54
C PRO A 203 22.15 -24.78 14.34
N ASN A 204 23.13 -25.34 15.08
CA ASN A 204 22.93 -26.49 15.95
C ASN A 204 22.75 -26.09 17.43
N ASN A 205 23.26 -24.92 17.83
CA ASN A 205 23.09 -24.37 19.17
C ASN A 205 21.60 -24.11 19.50
N PRO A 206 21.03 -24.77 20.53
CA PRO A 206 19.62 -24.60 20.90
C PRO A 206 19.25 -23.17 21.32
N ALA A 207 20.16 -22.45 21.99
CA ALA A 207 19.91 -21.07 22.41
C ALA A 207 19.79 -20.12 21.21
N ILE A 208 20.66 -20.29 20.21
CA ILE A 208 20.62 -19.52 18.95
C ILE A 208 19.31 -19.80 18.20
N LYS A 209 18.94 -21.08 18.03
CA LYS A 209 17.66 -21.44 17.40
C LYS A 209 16.47 -20.77 18.08
N ASN A 210 16.41 -20.83 19.41
CA ASN A 210 15.32 -20.22 20.17
C ASN A 210 15.28 -18.69 19.99
N ARG A 211 16.45 -18.03 19.93
CA ARG A 211 16.54 -16.59 19.65
C ARG A 211 16.01 -16.26 18.25
N TYR A 212 16.42 -17.00 17.23
CA TYR A 212 15.95 -16.78 15.84
C TYR A 212 14.47 -17.09 15.66
N SER A 213 13.94 -18.13 16.32
CA SER A 213 12.49 -18.38 16.32
C SER A 213 11.73 -17.18 16.85
N ARG A 214 12.14 -16.63 18.02
CA ARG A 214 11.51 -15.44 18.60
C ARG A 214 11.66 -14.20 17.72
N LEU A 215 12.80 -14.03 17.05
CA LEU A 215 13.02 -12.93 16.09
C LEU A 215 12.03 -13.03 14.91
N ILE A 216 11.88 -14.22 14.34
CA ILE A 216 10.95 -14.46 13.25
C ILE A 216 9.51 -14.22 13.71
N ASP A 217 9.11 -14.76 14.87
CA ASP A 217 7.77 -14.56 15.42
C ASP A 217 7.43 -13.07 15.59
N ARG A 218 8.40 -12.26 16.08
CA ARG A 218 8.24 -10.80 16.19
C ARG A 218 8.12 -10.13 14.81
N LEU A 219 8.97 -10.49 13.86
CA LEU A 219 8.94 -9.93 12.51
C LEU A 219 7.67 -10.30 11.75
N VAL A 220 7.11 -11.49 11.99
CA VAL A 220 5.80 -11.92 11.49
C VAL A 220 4.70 -11.11 12.14
N ALA A 221 4.73 -10.94 13.47
CA ALA A 221 3.76 -10.11 14.18
C ALA A 221 3.77 -8.64 13.72
N LYS A 222 4.94 -8.11 13.33
CA LYS A 222 5.10 -6.77 12.72
C LYS A 222 4.64 -6.70 11.26
N GLY A 223 4.30 -7.82 10.62
CA GLY A 223 3.94 -7.88 9.20
C GLY A 223 5.11 -7.65 8.24
N ILE A 224 6.34 -7.87 8.70
CA ILE A 224 7.55 -7.75 7.88
C ILE A 224 7.87 -9.09 7.20
N LEU A 225 7.55 -10.19 7.87
CA LEU A 225 7.69 -11.55 7.36
C LEU A 225 6.35 -12.27 7.27
N VAL A 226 6.29 -13.28 6.41
CA VAL A 226 5.25 -14.31 6.42
C VAL A 226 5.90 -15.68 6.51
N GLU A 227 5.22 -16.60 7.17
CA GLU A 227 5.60 -18.01 7.19
C GLU A 227 4.77 -18.76 6.17
N GLY A 228 5.41 -19.61 5.38
CA GLY A 228 4.69 -20.47 4.45
C GLY A 228 3.99 -21.64 5.17
N PRO A 229 3.16 -22.41 4.44
CA PRO A 229 2.43 -23.54 4.99
C PRO A 229 3.37 -24.54 5.67
N ALA A 230 2.96 -25.05 6.83
CA ALA A 230 3.78 -25.91 7.70
C ALA A 230 4.11 -27.25 7.02
N ALA A 231 5.24 -27.31 6.32
CA ALA A 231 5.90 -28.56 5.93
C ALA A 231 6.85 -29.04 7.04
N LYS A 232 7.61 -30.13 6.79
CA LYS A 232 8.72 -30.57 7.67
C LYS A 232 9.72 -29.45 8.00
N THR A 233 9.79 -28.42 7.16
CA THR A 233 10.49 -27.16 7.40
C THR A 233 9.49 -26.01 7.30
N LYS A 234 9.67 -24.96 8.11
CA LYS A 234 8.83 -23.77 8.11
C LYS A 234 9.52 -22.69 7.26
N PRO A 235 9.13 -22.52 5.99
CA PRO A 235 9.73 -21.50 5.13
C PRO A 235 9.29 -20.11 5.57
N VAL A 236 10.16 -19.11 5.35
CA VAL A 236 9.96 -17.72 5.78
C VAL A 236 10.28 -16.79 4.62
N HIS A 237 9.41 -15.80 4.38
CA HIS A 237 9.51 -14.87 3.25
C HIS A 237 9.31 -13.42 3.72
N LEU A 238 9.99 -12.48 3.09
CA LEU A 238 9.70 -11.05 3.23
C LEU A 238 8.31 -10.75 2.67
N THR A 239 7.52 -9.93 3.38
CA THR A 239 6.36 -9.26 2.78
C THR A 239 6.85 -8.22 1.76
N SER A 240 5.94 -7.66 0.95
CA SER A 240 6.29 -6.56 0.07
C SER A 240 6.87 -5.36 0.85
N PHE A 241 6.27 -5.04 2.01
CA PHE A 241 6.83 -4.03 2.92
C PHE A 241 8.21 -4.45 3.46
N GLY A 242 8.36 -5.70 3.91
CA GLY A 242 9.62 -6.22 4.40
C GLY A 242 10.75 -6.16 3.37
N LEU A 243 10.43 -6.40 2.08
CA LEU A 243 11.38 -6.26 0.98
C LEU A 243 11.83 -4.81 0.79
N VAL A 244 10.90 -3.85 0.81
CA VAL A 244 11.25 -2.42 0.71
C VAL A 244 12.09 -1.99 1.91
N LEU A 245 11.72 -2.41 3.12
CA LEU A 245 12.48 -2.12 4.33
C LEU A 245 13.90 -2.71 4.28
N ALA A 246 14.05 -3.96 3.85
CA ALA A 246 15.36 -4.59 3.74
C ALA A 246 16.25 -3.91 2.69
N LYS A 247 15.68 -3.44 1.57
CA LYS A 247 16.39 -2.62 0.58
C LYS A 247 16.82 -1.26 1.15
N ALA A 248 15.98 -0.64 1.96
CA ALA A 248 16.32 0.60 2.65
C ALA A 248 17.49 0.40 3.63
N LEU A 249 17.47 -0.69 4.41
CA LEU A 249 18.58 -1.07 5.29
C LEU A 249 19.87 -1.29 4.50
N LYS A 250 19.82 -2.04 3.39
CA LYS A 250 20.98 -2.26 2.52
C LYS A 250 21.56 -0.95 1.98
N THR A 251 20.70 -0.01 1.60
CA THR A 251 21.13 1.32 1.16
C THR A 251 21.83 2.08 2.29
N TYR A 252 21.25 2.08 3.49
CA TYR A 252 21.83 2.73 4.66
C TYR A 252 23.22 2.16 5.01
N TYR A 253 23.34 0.84 5.10
CA TYR A 253 24.62 0.19 5.43
C TYR A 253 25.63 0.22 4.28
N GLY A 254 25.18 0.33 3.03
CA GLY A 254 26.04 0.45 1.85
C GLY A 254 26.66 1.83 1.64
N GLN A 255 26.14 2.88 2.29
CA GLN A 255 26.61 4.27 2.15
C GLN A 255 27.79 4.65 3.06
N GLY A 256 28.51 3.68 3.66
CA GLY A 256 29.79 3.94 4.33
C GLY A 256 29.74 4.16 5.84
N TYR A 257 28.85 3.48 6.56
CA TYR A 257 29.12 3.21 7.98
C TYR A 257 30.22 2.15 8.06
N GLU A 258 31.48 2.59 8.10
CA GLU A 258 32.59 1.76 8.54
C GLU A 258 32.26 1.18 9.93
N THR A 259 31.95 -0.12 9.93
CA THR A 259 32.33 -1.12 10.94
C THR A 259 32.58 -0.58 12.34
N HIS A 260 31.53 -0.50 13.16
CA HIS A 260 31.64 -0.71 14.61
C HIS A 260 30.35 -1.21 15.26
N THR A 261 29.55 -2.09 14.62
CA THR A 261 28.57 -2.94 15.37
C THR A 261 27.88 -4.06 14.58
N LEU A 262 28.14 -4.23 13.28
CA LEU A 262 27.78 -5.46 12.57
C LEU A 262 29.10 -6.11 12.15
N SER A 263 29.43 -7.24 12.79
CA SER A 263 30.59 -8.05 12.45
C SER A 263 30.70 -8.18 10.93
N SER A 264 31.92 -8.04 10.41
CA SER A 264 32.41 -8.18 9.04
C SER A 264 32.01 -9.47 8.29
N ALA A 265 31.07 -10.25 8.82
CA ALA A 265 30.68 -11.57 8.35
C ALA A 265 29.52 -11.58 7.34
N ILE A 266 28.75 -10.49 7.18
CA ILE A 266 27.51 -10.52 6.35
C ILE A 266 27.67 -9.79 5.01
N LEU A 267 28.64 -8.89 4.88
CA LEU A 267 28.90 -8.16 3.64
C LEU A 267 30.24 -8.57 3.00
N PRO A 268 30.45 -9.83 2.57
CA PRO A 268 31.50 -10.09 1.61
C PRO A 268 31.02 -9.63 0.23
N THR A 269 31.69 -8.60 -0.28
CA THR A 269 31.75 -8.18 -1.70
C THR A 269 30.46 -7.67 -2.35
N LEU A 270 30.24 -6.35 -2.25
CA LEU A 270 29.73 -5.56 -3.37
C LEU A 270 30.95 -5.18 -4.22
N LYS A 271 31.16 -5.90 -5.32
CA LYS A 271 31.98 -5.43 -6.45
C LYS A 271 31.04 -4.98 -7.56
#